data_AF-A0A926H3H5-F1
#
_entry.id   AF-A0A926H3H5-F1
#
_cell.length_a   1.000
_cell.length_b   1.000
_cell.length_c   1.000
_cell.angle_alpha   90.00
_cell.angle_beta   90.00
_cell.angle_gamma   90.00
#
_symmetry.space_group_name_H-M   'P 1'
#
loop_
_entity.id
_entity.type
_entity.pdbx_description
1 polymer ?
#
loop_
_entity_poly.entity_id
_entity_poly.type
_entity_poly.pdbx_seq_one_letter_code
_entity_poly.pdbx_strand_id
1 'polypeptide(L)'
;MTTAIVINNALKYRFQRRIIDSGLIDASIVKALLKPADVSHEALKWGLLFLFGGVGLVVIEFLPYQAGRSPLPYGVEAIFLSIGFLIYYLLVRREQSHP
;
A
#
# COMPACT_ATOMS: atom_id res chain seq x y z
N MET A 1 13.39 -7.67 2.59
CA MET A 1 12.34 -7.07 1.73
C MET A 1 12.85 -6.66 0.35
N THR A 2 14.03 -6.08 0.20
CA THR A 2 14.63 -5.74 -1.11
C THR A 2 14.91 -6.96 -2.01
N THR A 3 15.29 -8.08 -1.41
CA THR A 3 15.56 -9.34 -2.13
C THR A 3 14.34 -9.89 -2.87
N ALA A 4 13.15 -9.81 -2.27
CA ALA A 4 11.91 -10.29 -2.88
C ALA A 4 11.51 -9.50 -4.14
N ILE A 5 11.73 -8.17 -4.13
CA ILE A 5 11.43 -7.29 -5.27
C ILE A 5 12.37 -7.59 -6.44
N VAL A 6 13.67 -7.76 -6.15
CA VAL A 6 14.68 -8.09 -7.17
C VAL A 6 14.42 -9.47 -7.78
N ILE A 7 14.07 -10.46 -6.95
CA ILE A 7 13.71 -11.80 -7.41
C ILE A 7 12.46 -11.72 -8.29
N ASN A 8 11.41 -11.00 -7.88
CA ASN A 8 10.19 -10.88 -8.69
C ASN A 8 10.46 -10.25 -10.07
N ASN A 9 11.26 -9.18 -10.12
CA ASN A 9 11.60 -8.52 -11.39
C ASN A 9 12.46 -9.41 -12.31
N ALA A 10 13.46 -10.09 -11.76
CA ALA A 10 14.32 -11.00 -12.52
C ALA A 10 13.54 -12.21 -13.05
N LEU A 11 12.60 -12.72 -12.25
CA LEU A 11 11.77 -13.86 -12.60
C LEU A 11 10.76 -13.47 -13.69
N LYS A 12 10.14 -12.29 -13.59
CA LYS A 12 9.25 -11.73 -14.62
C LYS A 12 9.95 -11.63 -15.97
N TYR A 13 11.20 -11.16 -16.00
CA TYR A 13 12.00 -11.08 -17.22
C TYR A 13 12.30 -12.45 -17.84
N ARG A 14 12.64 -13.45 -17.01
CA ARG A 14 12.91 -14.81 -17.49
C ARG A 14 11.67 -15.52 -18.03
N PHE A 15 10.52 -15.30 -17.41
CA PHE A 15 9.24 -15.82 -17.89
C PHE A 15 8.76 -15.11 -19.16
N GLN A 16 8.94 -13.78 -19.26
CA GLN A 16 8.64 -13.02 -20.48
C GLN A 16 9.36 -13.58 -21.69
N ARG A 17 10.67 -13.85 -21.56
CA ARG A 17 11.47 -14.35 -22.68
C ARG A 17 11.02 -15.74 -23.13
N ARG A 18 10.69 -16.63 -22.19
CA ARG A 18 10.17 -17.98 -22.49
C ARG A 18 8.80 -17.97 -23.16
N ILE A 19 7.89 -17.11 -22.74
CA ILE A 19 6.52 -17.07 -23.28
C ILE A 19 6.53 -16.52 -24.72
N ILE A 20 7.33 -15.49 -24.99
CA ILE A 20 7.46 -14.90 -26.33
C ILE A 20 8.16 -15.88 -27.29
N ASP A 21 9.23 -16.55 -26.84
CA ASP A 21 9.94 -17.57 -27.64
C ASP A 21 9.07 -18.80 -27.96
N SER A 22 8.01 -19.06 -27.17
CA SER A 22 7.13 -20.21 -27.39
C SER A 22 6.12 -20.05 -28.54
N GLY A 23 6.02 -18.85 -29.15
CA GLY A 23 5.21 -18.59 -30.35
C GLY A 23 3.69 -18.79 -30.23
N LEU A 24 3.21 -19.25 -29.08
CA LEU A 24 1.83 -19.70 -28.85
C LEU A 24 0.92 -18.68 -28.16
N ILE A 25 1.47 -17.55 -27.69
CA ILE A 25 0.71 -16.58 -26.89
C ILE A 25 0.93 -15.19 -27.48
N ASP A 26 -0.15 -14.61 -28.01
CA ASP A 26 -0.18 -13.27 -28.55
C ASP A 26 0.33 -12.23 -27.53
N ALA A 27 1.14 -11.28 -27.99
CA ALA A 27 1.79 -10.28 -27.14
C ALA A 27 0.77 -9.45 -26.33
N SER A 28 -0.48 -9.34 -26.79
CA SER A 28 -1.56 -8.66 -26.07
C SER A 28 -2.01 -9.41 -24.81
N ILE A 29 -2.07 -10.75 -24.85
CA ILE A 29 -2.46 -11.60 -23.72
C ILE A 29 -1.36 -11.55 -22.65
N VAL A 30 -0.10 -11.60 -23.06
CA VAL A 30 1.06 -11.44 -22.18
C VAL A 30 1.06 -10.05 -21.52
N LYS A 31 0.70 -8.98 -22.26
CA LYS A 31 0.55 -7.63 -21.72
C LYS A 31 -0.60 -7.51 -20.72
N ALA A 32 -1.73 -8.17 -20.97
CA ALA A 32 -2.89 -8.17 -20.08
C ALA A 32 -2.60 -8.93 -18.77
N LEU A 33 -1.90 -10.07 -18.85
CA LEU A 33 -1.49 -10.87 -17.69
C LEU A 33 -0.37 -10.22 -16.85
N LEU A 34 0.46 -9.39 -17.48
CA LEU A 34 1.62 -8.76 -16.84
C LEU A 34 1.38 -7.29 -16.45
N LYS A 35 0.15 -6.79 -16.63
CA LYS A 35 -0.27 -5.49 -16.10
C LYS A 35 0.13 -5.50 -14.61
N PRO A 36 1.05 -4.63 -14.17
CA PRO A 36 1.51 -4.66 -12.79
C PRO A 36 0.29 -4.41 -11.92
N ALA A 37 -0.12 -5.45 -11.18
CA ALA A 37 -1.26 -5.37 -10.28
C ALA A 37 -0.96 -4.29 -9.24
N ASP A 38 -1.68 -3.16 -9.31
CA ASP A 38 -2.01 -2.23 -8.23
C ASP A 38 -0.95 -1.90 -7.16
N VAL A 39 0.34 -1.97 -7.51
CA VAL A 39 1.43 -1.65 -6.58
C VAL A 39 1.33 -0.19 -6.11
N SER A 40 0.78 0.69 -6.94
CA SER A 40 0.46 2.08 -6.60
C SER A 40 -0.54 2.19 -5.47
N HIS A 41 -1.64 1.43 -5.51
CA HIS A 41 -2.69 1.48 -4.51
C HIS A 41 -2.23 0.92 -3.18
N GLU A 42 -1.46 -0.17 -3.22
CA GLU A 42 -0.94 -0.78 -2.01
C GLU A 42 0.14 0.10 -1.34
N ALA A 43 1.04 0.69 -2.12
CA ALA A 43 2.02 1.66 -1.61
C ALA A 43 1.32 2.91 -1.02
N LEU A 44 0.25 3.39 -1.65
CA LEU A 44 -0.53 4.53 -1.17
C LEU A 44 -1.24 4.23 0.16
N LYS A 45 -1.75 3.00 0.35
CA LYS A 45 -2.31 2.54 1.63
C LYS A 45 -1.29 2.63 2.74
N TRP A 46 -0.11 2.07 2.52
CA TRP A 46 0.94 2.03 3.54
C TRP A 46 1.49 3.42 3.82
N GLY A 47 1.72 4.25 2.80
CA GLY A 47 2.14 5.63 2.97
C GLY A 47 1.17 6.46 3.81
N LEU A 48 -0.15 6.31 3.56
CA LEU A 48 -1.16 7.05 4.31
C LEU A 48 -1.27 6.59 5.77
N LEU A 49 -1.17 5.28 6.03
CA LEU A 49 -1.16 4.74 7.39
C LEU A 49 0.03 5.26 8.20
N PHE A 50 1.23 5.25 7.62
CA PHE A 50 2.44 5.76 8.29
C PHE A 50 2.40 7.27 8.51
N LEU A 51 1.82 8.02 7.57
CA LEU A 51 1.66 9.47 7.71
C LEU A 51 0.72 9.79 8.88
N PHE A 52 -0.47 9.20 8.91
CA PHE A 52 -1.44 9.48 9.97
C PHE A 52 -1.03 8.92 11.33
N GLY A 53 -0.43 7.73 11.39
CA GLY A 53 0.13 7.20 12.63
C GLY A 53 1.31 8.04 13.15
N GLY A 54 2.18 8.52 12.25
CA GLY A 54 3.25 9.45 12.62
C GLY A 54 2.73 10.75 13.22
N VAL A 55 1.66 11.32 12.65
CA VAL A 55 1.01 12.51 13.21
C VAL A 55 0.36 12.21 14.56
N GLY A 56 -0.30 11.06 14.73
CA GLY A 56 -0.87 10.62 16.00
C GLY A 56 0.18 10.55 17.12
N LEU A 57 1.33 9.95 16.83
CA LEU A 57 2.49 9.91 17.74
C LEU A 57 3.00 11.29 18.12
N VAL A 58 3.12 12.22 17.16
CA VAL A 58 3.55 13.60 17.44
C VAL A 58 2.52 14.29 18.34
N VAL A 59 1.22 14.10 18.11
CA VAL A 59 0.16 14.71 18.92
C VAL A 59 0.17 14.17 20.36
N ILE A 60 0.47 12.88 20.56
CA ILE A 60 0.57 12.27 21.90
C ILE A 60 1.67 12.92 22.75
N GLU A 61 2.79 13.32 22.15
CA GLU A 61 3.90 13.99 22.84
C GLU A 61 3.47 15.35 23.45
N PHE A 62 2.54 16.04 22.80
CA PHE A 62 2.02 17.33 23.28
C PHE A 62 0.93 17.20 24.34
N LEU A 63 0.46 15.98 24.65
CA LEU A 63 -0.55 15.77 25.68
C LEU A 63 0.10 15.66 27.07
N PRO A 64 -0.22 16.56 28.02
CA PRO A 64 0.19 16.40 29.41
C PRO A 64 -0.66 15.30 30.07
N TYR A 65 -0.22 14.05 29.92
CA TYR A 65 -0.93 12.87 30.40
C TYR A 65 -0.04 12.03 31.32
N GLN A 66 -0.64 11.45 32.38
CA GLN A 66 0.07 10.54 33.28
C GLN A 66 0.26 9.17 32.63
N ALA A 67 1.45 8.94 32.05
CA ALA A 67 1.92 7.76 31.31
C ALA A 67 1.58 6.36 31.90
N GLY A 68 1.13 6.28 33.16
CA GLY A 68 0.83 5.03 33.84
C GLY A 68 -0.64 4.73 34.14
N ARG A 69 -1.58 5.66 33.92
CA ARG A 69 -2.98 5.47 34.37
C ARG A 69 -4.09 5.73 33.36
N SER A 70 -3.80 6.39 32.25
CA SER A 70 -4.85 6.72 31.27
C SER A 70 -4.64 6.00 29.93
N PRO A 71 -5.67 5.36 29.36
CA PRO A 71 -5.64 4.77 28.03
C PRO A 71 -5.75 5.83 26.90
N LEU A 72 -5.75 7.12 27.26
CA LEU A 72 -5.91 8.25 26.35
C LEU A 72 -4.98 8.26 25.11
N PRO A 73 -3.65 8.03 25.22
CA PRO A 73 -2.77 8.12 24.06
C PRO A 73 -3.08 7.04 23.01
N TYR A 74 -3.43 5.83 23.43
CA TYR A 74 -3.79 4.74 22.53
C TYR A 74 -5.09 5.04 21.78
N GLY A 75 -6.04 5.72 22.43
CA GLY A 75 -7.28 6.17 21.81
C GLY A 75 -7.02 7.25 20.75
N VAL A 76 -6.15 8.22 21.05
CA VAL A 76 -5.76 9.26 20.09
C VAL A 76 -5.09 8.63 18.87
N GLU A 77 -4.12 7.74 19.06
CA GLU A 77 -3.46 7.03 17.96
C GLU A 77 -4.45 6.26 17.07
N ALA A 78 -5.38 5.52 17.69
CA ALA A 78 -6.39 4.76 16.98
C ALA A 78 -7.33 5.66 16.14
N ILE A 79 -7.68 6.84 16.63
CA ILE A 79 -8.49 7.82 15.89
C ILE A 79 -7.73 8.31 14.66
N PHE A 80 -6.44 8.67 14.81
CA PHE A 80 -5.62 9.13 13.69
C PHE A 80 -5.45 8.05 12.62
N LEU A 81 -5.17 6.80 13.03
CA LEU A 81 -5.09 5.67 12.10
C LEU A 81 -6.43 5.39 11.40
N SER A 82 -7.54 5.50 12.12
CA SER A 82 -8.88 5.30 11.55
C SER A 82 -9.21 6.36 10.50
N ILE A 83 -8.84 7.63 10.74
CA ILE A 83 -8.98 8.72 9.76
C ILE A 83 -8.15 8.43 8.51
N GLY A 84 -6.88 8.05 8.69
CA GLY A 84 -6.01 7.68 7.56
C GLY A 84 -6.60 6.53 6.73
N PHE A 85 -7.13 5.51 7.39
CA PHE A 85 -7.79 4.40 6.71
C PHE A 85 -9.07 4.81 5.97
N LEU A 86 -9.88 5.69 6.57
CA LEU A 86 -11.11 6.19 5.96
C LEU A 86 -10.82 7.04 4.72
N ILE A 87 -9.78 7.88 4.75
CA ILE A 87 -9.34 8.66 3.59
C ILE A 87 -8.86 7.73 2.48
N TYR A 88 -8.06 6.71 2.79
CA TYR A 88 -7.65 5.70 1.81
C TYR A 88 -8.86 5.04 1.15
N TYR A 89 -9.85 4.61 1.96
CA TYR A 89 -11.06 3.97 1.47
C TYR A 89 -11.83 4.88 0.50
N LEU A 90 -11.99 6.17 0.84
CA LEU A 90 -12.64 7.13 -0.05
C LEU A 90 -11.87 7.34 -1.34
N LEU A 91 -10.54 7.36 -1.31
CA LEU A 91 -9.70 7.56 -2.48
C LEU A 91 -9.81 6.39 -3.46
N VAL A 92 -9.71 5.15 -2.96
CA VAL A 92 -9.89 3.93 -3.77
C VAL A 92 -11.30 3.85 -4.35
N ARG A 93 -12.31 4.19 -3.55
CA ARG A 93 -13.71 4.19 -4.00
C ARG A 93 -13.94 5.19 -5.15
N ARG A 94 -13.21 6.31 -5.17
CA ARG A 94 -13.31 7.32 -6.25
C ARG A 94 -12.71 6.80 -7.56
N GLU A 95 -11.54 6.17 -7.52
CA GLU A 95 -10.92 5.58 -8.73
C GLU A 95 -11.77 4.46 -9.33
N GLN A 96 -12.44 3.65 -8.52
CA GLN A 96 -13.33 2.60 -9.03
C GLN A 96 -14.63 3.14 -9.65
N SER A 97 -14.99 4.41 -9.40
CA SER A 97 -16.23 5.03 -9.89
C SER A 97 -16.08 5.80 -11.21
N HIS A 98 -14.87 5.88 -11.77
CA HIS A 98 -14.62 6.38 -13.13
C HIS A 98 -14.01 5.26 -13.98
N PRO A 99 -14.85 4.39 -14.58
CA PRO A 99 -14.41 3.45 -15.60
C PRO A 99 -14.01 4.14 -16.91
#